data_AF-A0AAW8M2C9-F1
#
_entry.id   AF-A0AAW8M2C9-F1
#
_cell.length_a   1.000
_cell.length_b   1.000
_cell.length_c   1.000
_cell.angle_alpha   90.00
_cell.angle_beta   90.00
_cell.angle_gamma   90.00
#
_symmetry.space_group_name_H-M   'P 1'
#
loop_
_entity.id
_entity.type
_entity.pdbx_description
1 polymer ?
#
loop_
_entity_poly.entity_id
_entity_poly.type
_entity_poly.pdbx_seq_one_letter_code
_entity_poly.pdbx_strand_id
1 'polypeptide(L)' 'MQNPVTTRKNGRSGKEKTWYVSEFALRFRLDKLEENRLRKLLGPIAREIDLLRNAGRLR' A
#
# COMPACT_ATOMS: atom_id res chain seq x y z
N MET A 1 14.68 -15.68 13.21
CA MET A 1 13.37 -15.05 13.43
C MET A 1 13.18 -13.93 12.41
N GLN A 2 12.53 -14.20 11.27
CA GLN A 2 12.11 -13.15 10.34
C GLN A 2 10.78 -13.60 9.72
N ASN A 3 9.70 -12.90 10.06
CA ASN A 3 8.35 -13.23 9.63
C ASN A 3 8.21 -13.01 8.11
N PRO A 4 7.65 -13.98 7.36
CA PRO A 4 7.43 -13.79 5.94
C PRO A 4 6.18 -12.92 5.75
N VAL A 5 6.33 -11.65 5.35
CA VAL A 5 5.20 -10.96 4.73
C VAL A 5 5.14 -11.34 3.26
N THR A 6 4.43 -12.44 3.05
CA THR A 6 4.06 -12.94 1.73
C THR A 6 2.69 -12.38 1.35
N THR A 7 2.62 -11.13 0.89
CA THR A 7 1.40 -10.69 0.18
C THR A 7 1.50 -11.09 -1.29
N ARG A 8 1.29 -12.37 -1.56
CA ARG A 8 0.80 -12.84 -2.87
C ARG A 8 -0.50 -13.59 -2.66
N LYS A 9 -1.64 -13.02 -3.10
CA LYS A 9 -2.69 -13.80 -3.77
C LYS A 9 -3.45 -12.90 -4.76
N ASN A 10 -3.22 -13.18 -6.05
CA ASN A 10 -4.19 -12.92 -7.10
C ASN A 10 -5.45 -13.74 -6.80
N GLY A 11 -6.60 -13.08 -6.72
CA GLY A 11 -7.91 -13.72 -6.63
C GLY A 11 -8.98 -12.71 -6.99
N ARG A 12 -9.55 -12.85 -8.19
CA ARG A 12 -10.75 -12.11 -8.61
C ARG A 12 -11.91 -12.53 -7.70
N SER A 13 -12.12 -11.80 -6.60
CA SER A 13 -13.34 -11.75 -5.78
C SER A 13 -13.05 -10.90 -4.55
N GLY A 14 -13.38 -9.60 -4.58
CA GLY A 14 -13.72 -8.75 -3.43
C GLY A 14 -12.86 -8.76 -2.15
N LYS A 15 -11.61 -9.23 -2.18
CA LYS A 15 -10.74 -9.30 -0.99
C LYS A 15 -9.76 -8.15 -1.00
N GLU A 16 -9.92 -7.26 -0.02
CA GLU A 16 -9.11 -6.07 0.17
C GLU A 16 -7.63 -6.44 0.30
N LYS A 17 -6.85 -6.13 -0.73
CA LYS A 17 -5.41 -6.37 -0.75
C LYS A 17 -4.72 -5.35 0.15
N THR A 18 -3.89 -5.79 1.09
CA THR A 18 -3.09 -4.92 1.96
C THR A 18 -1.64 -4.86 1.50
N TRP A 19 -1.00 -3.71 1.69
CA TRP A 19 0.38 -3.45 1.29
C TRP A 19 1.14 -2.71 2.38
N TYR A 20 2.44 -2.94 2.44
CA TYR A 20 3.33 -1.98 3.09
C TYR A 20 3.35 -0.67 2.31
N VAL A 21 3.29 0.45 3.03
CA VAL A 21 3.34 1.78 2.40
C VAL A 21 4.63 1.99 1.64
N SER A 22 5.77 1.49 2.14
CA SER A 22 7.06 1.57 1.46
C SER A 22 7.11 0.76 0.16
N GLU A 23 6.55 -0.45 0.15
CA GLU A 23 6.46 -1.26 -1.08
C GLU A 23 5.51 -0.64 -2.11
N PHE A 24 4.39 -0.07 -1.65
CA PHE A 24 3.47 0.68 -2.49
C PHE A 24 4.16 1.91 -3.08
N ALA A 25 4.85 2.70 -2.26
CA ALA A 25 5.58 3.89 -2.71
C ALA A 25 6.63 3.56 -3.77
N LEU A 26 7.39 2.48 -3.55
CA LEU A 26 8.37 2.00 -4.53
C LEU A 26 7.70 1.59 -5.86
N ARG A 27 6.57 0.88 -5.78
CA ARG A 27 5.86 0.36 -6.96
C ARG A 27 5.19 1.46 -7.78
N PHE A 28 4.63 2.46 -7.12
CA PHE A 28 3.93 3.59 -7.75
C PHE A 28 4.81 4.82 -7.95
N ARG A 29 6.11 4.71 -7.65
CA ARG A 29 7.10 5.79 -7.75
C ARG A 29 6.64 7.05 -7.03
N LEU A 30 6.18 6.89 -5.79
CA LEU A 30 5.81 8.01 -4.93
C LEU A 30 7.06 8.68 -4.37
N ASP A 31 6.99 9.99 -4.19
CA ASP A 31 8.05 10.72 -3.52
C ASP A 31 8.04 10.44 -2.01
N LYS A 32 9.20 10.67 -1.36
CA LYS A 32 9.33 10.50 0.10
C LYS A 32 8.31 11.32 0.90
N LEU A 33 7.84 12.45 0.37
CA LEU A 33 6.78 13.25 1.00
C LEU A 33 5.44 12.54 0.95
N GLU A 34 5.08 11.98 -0.19
CA GLU A 34 3.84 11.20 -0.38
C GLU A 34 3.86 9.93 0.46
N GLU A 35 4.97 9.18 0.46
CA GLU A 35 5.14 7.98 1.29
C GLU A 35 4.97 8.32 2.77
N ASN A 36 5.65 9.37 3.26
CA ASN A 36 5.52 9.78 4.66
C ASN A 36 4.10 10.23 5.01
N ARG A 37 3.41 10.91 4.09
CA ARG A 37 2.02 11.30 4.26
C ARG A 37 1.12 10.07 4.36
N LEU A 38 1.24 9.11 3.43
CA LEU A 38 0.47 7.86 3.45
C LEU A 38 0.74 7.06 4.73
N ARG A 39 2.01 6.97 5.15
CA ARG A 39 2.40 6.27 6.37
C ARG A 39 1.84 6.92 7.63
N LYS A 40 1.76 8.25 7.68
CA LYS A 40 1.13 8.99 8.79
C LYS A 40 -0.39 8.82 8.82
N LEU A 41 -1.03 8.77 7.65
CA LEU A 41 -2.49 8.67 7.54
C LEU A 41 -3.03 7.26 7.78
N LEU A 42 -2.35 6.25 7.21
CA LEU A 42 -2.86 4.88 7.15
C LEU A 42 -2.04 3.89 7.99
N GLY A 43 -0.90 4.33 8.52
CA GLY A 43 0.05 3.46 9.21
C GLY A 43 1.05 2.79 8.25
N PRO A 44 1.92 1.91 8.76
CA PRO A 44 2.95 1.24 7.94
C PRO A 44 2.40 0.20 6.95
N ILE A 45 1.19 -0.32 7.21
CA ILE A 45 0.48 -1.29 6.36
C ILE A 45 -0.94 -0.76 6.15
N ALA A 46 -1.39 -0.72 4.90
CA ALA A 46 -2.70 -0.19 4.55
C ALA A 46 -3.33 -0.97 3.38
N ARG A 47 -4.64 -0.84 3.19
CA ARG A 47 -5.31 -1.43 2.02
C ARG A 47 -4.89 -0.71 0.74
N GLU A 48 -4.75 -1.46 -0.34
CA GLU A 48 -4.40 -0.97 -1.68
C GLU A 48 -5.38 0.11 -2.13
N ILE A 49 -6.67 -0.07 -1.85
CA ILE A 49 -7.70 0.91 -2.21
C ILE A 49 -7.51 2.23 -1.47
N ASP A 50 -7.17 2.19 -0.18
CA ASP A 50 -6.93 3.40 0.61
C ASP A 50 -5.65 4.10 0.15
N LEU A 51 -4.61 3.33 -0.18
CA LEU A 51 -3.36 3.86 -0.73
C LEU A 51 -3.58 4.53 -2.09
N LEU A 52 -4.30 3.87 -3.01
CA LEU A 52 -4.63 4.41 -4.33
C LEU A 52 -5.49 5.68 -4.24
N ARG A 53 -6.48 5.70 -3.35
CA ARG A 53 -7.32 6.89 -3.08
C ARG A 53 -6.49 8.05 -2.56
N ASN A 54 -5.65 7.81 -1.56
CA ASN A 54 -4.89 8.87 -0.91
C ASN A 54 -3.66 9.35 -1.71
N ALA A 55 -3.16 8.53 -2.64
CA ALA A 55 -2.10 8.88 -3.59
C ALA A 55 -2.64 9.56 -4.87
N GLY A 56 -3.95 9.79 -4.98
CA GLY A 56 -4.57 10.34 -6.20
C GLY A 56 -4.37 9.46 -7.43
N ARG A 57 -4.18 8.14 -7.24
CA ARG A 57 -4.01 7.14 -8.31
C ARG A 57 -5.30 6.39 -8.62
N LEU A 58 -6.33 6.54 -7.77
CA LEU A 58 -7.70 6.14 -8.06
C LEU A 58 -8.44 7.37 -8.60
N ARG A 59 -8.70 7.41 -9.91
CA ARG A 59 -9.63 8.34 -10.56
C ARG A 59 -10.99 7.68 -10.73
#